data_AF-A0A946MNN5-F1
#
_entry.id   AF-A0A946MNN5-F1
#
_cell.length_a   1.000
_cell.length_b   1.000
_cell.length_c   1.000
_cell.angle_alpha   90.00
_cell.angle_beta   90.00
_cell.angle_gamma   90.00
#
_symmetry.space_group_name_H-M   'P 1'
#
loop_
_entity.id
_entity.type
_entity.pdbx_description
1 polymer ?
#
loop_
_entity_poly.entity_id
_entity_poly.type
_entity_poly.pdbx_seq_one_letter_code
_entity_poly.pdbx_strand_id
1 'polypeptide(L)'
;MNIIAILLLCVVFIASMKQELARTVSAVVAHLIAIPLAGIIYVRLASSFSFLSGNNWDNFAGFFVAKYSIILIIYLVFILLSKRFIKKVQKQGIFIRLTGGVLSALNSSIGMVTVFLVIKAYPISGWFGRAVSGSSVLDWLATNLSFVEAMLPF
;
A
#
# COMPACT_ATOMS: atom_id res chain seq x y z
N MET A 1 -1.16 -9.62 21.61
CA MET A 1 -0.32 -9.79 20.41
C MET A 1 -1.12 -10.54 19.36
N ASN A 2 -1.34 -9.93 18.20
CA ASN A 2 -2.29 -10.45 17.21
C ASN A 2 -1.59 -11.51 16.32
N ILE A 3 -1.63 -12.78 16.76
CA ILE A 3 -1.00 -13.95 16.10
C ILE A 3 -1.35 -14.00 14.61
N ILE A 4 -2.58 -13.60 14.26
CA ILE A 4 -3.10 -13.54 12.89
C ILE A 4 -2.25 -12.61 12.01
N ALA A 5 -1.84 -11.43 12.50
CA ALA A 5 -1.09 -10.48 11.70
C ALA A 5 0.35 -10.95 11.42
N ILE A 6 0.98 -11.61 12.39
CA ILE A 6 2.30 -12.24 12.23
C ILE A 6 2.21 -13.34 11.17
N LEU A 7 1.19 -14.19 11.28
CA LEU A 7 0.96 -15.28 10.33
C LEU A 7 0.70 -14.75 8.92
N LEU A 8 -0.05 -13.66 8.80
CA LEU A 8 -0.33 -13.00 7.52
C LEU A 8 0.93 -12.38 6.91
N LEU A 9 1.78 -11.73 7.71
CA LEU A 9 3.10 -11.23 7.28
C LEU A 9 4.02 -12.37 6.83
N CYS A 10 4.06 -13.49 7.56
CA CYS A 10 4.82 -14.68 7.18
C CYS A 10 4.30 -15.29 5.87
N VAL A 11 2.99 -15.40 5.69
CA VAL A 11 2.38 -15.92 4.46
C VAL A 11 2.70 -15.02 3.27
N VAL A 12 2.56 -13.68 3.43
CA VAL A 12 2.93 -12.71 2.39
C VAL A 12 4.41 -12.81 2.07
N PHE A 13 5.28 -12.89 3.07
CA PHE A 13 6.72 -13.04 2.89
C PHE A 13 7.06 -14.30 2.07
N ILE A 14 6.51 -15.46 2.45
CA ILE A 14 6.75 -16.74 1.77
C ILE A 14 6.19 -16.71 0.34
N ALA A 15 4.96 -16.20 0.15
CA ALA A 15 4.35 -16.07 -1.16
C ALA A 15 5.18 -15.19 -2.09
N SER A 16 5.79 -14.14 -1.55
CA SER A 16 6.58 -13.16 -2.29
C SER A 16 8.01 -13.57 -2.58
N MET A 17 8.56 -14.60 -1.92
CA MET A 17 9.85 -15.19 -2.31
C MET A 17 9.84 -15.78 -3.73
N LYS A 18 8.65 -16.01 -4.31
CA LYS A 18 8.47 -16.46 -5.70
C LYS A 18 8.43 -15.29 -6.71
N GLN A 19 8.33 -14.04 -6.26
CA GLN A 19 8.26 -12.87 -7.13
C GLN A 19 9.66 -12.31 -7.44
N GLU A 20 9.81 -11.71 -8.62
CA GLU A 20 11.05 -11.07 -9.03
C GLU A 20 11.30 -9.79 -8.21
N LEU A 21 12.51 -9.67 -7.65
CA LEU A 21 12.95 -8.50 -6.87
C LEU A 21 12.63 -7.17 -7.56
N ALA A 22 12.85 -7.10 -8.89
CA ALA A 22 12.57 -5.91 -9.68
C ALA A 22 11.09 -5.47 -9.61
N ARG A 23 10.18 -6.44 -9.62
CA ARG A 23 8.73 -6.18 -9.52
C ARG A 23 8.37 -5.67 -8.12
N THR A 24 8.95 -6.26 -7.09
CA THR A 24 8.69 -5.82 -5.71
C THR A 24 9.26 -4.44 -5.43
N VAL A 25 10.49 -4.14 -5.88
CA VAL A 25 11.09 -2.80 -5.79
C VAL A 25 10.21 -1.79 -6.50
N SER A 26 9.75 -2.09 -7.73
CA SER A 26 8.87 -1.18 -8.46
C SER A 26 7.54 -0.93 -7.74
N ALA A 27 6.99 -1.94 -7.06
CA ALA A 27 5.74 -1.82 -6.34
C ALA A 27 5.88 -0.94 -5.09
N VAL A 28 6.99 -1.08 -4.36
CA VAL A 28 7.33 -0.22 -3.20
C VAL A 28 7.51 1.23 -3.65
N VAL A 29 8.30 1.46 -4.69
CA VAL A 29 8.53 2.80 -5.24
C VAL A 29 7.22 3.42 -5.73
N ALA A 30 6.39 2.64 -6.44
CA ALA A 30 5.08 3.08 -6.89
C ALA A 30 4.18 3.47 -5.71
N HIS A 31 4.19 2.71 -4.61
CA HIS A 31 3.44 3.06 -3.41
C HIS A 31 3.93 4.35 -2.77
N LEU A 32 5.25 4.50 -2.58
CA LEU A 32 5.84 5.68 -1.97
C LEU A 32 5.53 6.96 -2.76
N ILE A 33 5.47 6.87 -4.09
CA ILE A 33 5.12 8.00 -4.96
C ILE A 33 3.60 8.21 -4.99
N ALA A 34 2.81 7.13 -5.06
CA ALA A 34 1.36 7.24 -5.20
C ALA A 34 0.68 7.79 -3.95
N ILE A 35 1.21 7.54 -2.75
CA ILE A 35 0.62 8.04 -1.49
C ILE A 35 0.52 9.59 -1.47
N PRO A 36 1.61 10.36 -1.65
CA PRO A 36 1.53 11.82 -1.64
C PRO A 36 0.76 12.37 -2.85
N LEU A 37 0.94 11.78 -4.04
CA LEU A 37 0.22 12.22 -5.24
C LEU A 37 -1.29 11.99 -5.14
N ALA A 38 -1.72 10.85 -4.58
CA ALA A 38 -3.13 10.57 -4.34
C ALA A 38 -3.74 11.59 -3.39
N GLY A 39 -2.98 11.97 -2.36
CA GLY A 39 -3.36 13.00 -1.43
C GLY A 39 -3.55 14.40 -2.05
N ILE A 40 -2.86 14.73 -3.14
CA ILE A 40 -3.10 16.00 -3.86
C ILE A 40 -4.31 15.88 -4.79
N ILE A 41 -4.48 14.72 -5.41
CA ILE A 41 -5.46 14.52 -6.49
C ILE A 41 -6.85 14.16 -5.94
N TYR A 42 -6.95 13.55 -4.75
CA TYR A 42 -8.22 13.00 -4.27
C TYR A 42 -9.32 14.06 -4.11
N VAL A 43 -8.98 15.31 -3.74
CA VAL A 43 -9.98 16.39 -3.56
C VAL A 43 -10.75 16.63 -4.86
N ARG A 44 -10.08 16.54 -6.01
CA ARG A 44 -10.72 16.66 -7.33
C ARG A 44 -11.61 15.46 -7.64
N LEU A 45 -11.14 14.25 -7.31
CA LEU A 45 -11.86 13.01 -7.57
C LEU A 45 -13.04 12.78 -6.61
N ALA A 46 -12.96 13.24 -5.36
CA ALA A 46 -14.01 13.07 -4.36
C ALA A 46 -15.34 13.68 -4.83
N SER A 47 -15.28 14.81 -5.55
CA SER A 47 -16.46 15.44 -6.15
C SER A 47 -17.23 14.51 -7.12
N SER A 48 -16.52 13.63 -7.82
CA SER A 48 -17.10 12.62 -8.73
C SER A 48 -17.77 11.47 -7.98
N PHE A 49 -17.46 11.28 -6.70
CA PHE A 49 -18.04 10.28 -5.81
C PHE A 49 -19.10 10.84 -4.86
N SER A 50 -19.56 12.07 -5.08
CA SER A 50 -20.62 12.71 -4.29
C SER A 50 -21.96 11.94 -4.29
N PHE A 51 -22.14 10.99 -5.23
CA PHE A 51 -23.28 10.08 -5.26
C PHE A 51 -23.23 8.99 -4.16
N LEU A 52 -22.07 8.73 -3.56
CA LEU A 52 -21.94 7.78 -2.45
C LEU A 52 -22.52 8.40 -1.18
N SER A 53 -23.73 7.97 -0.80
CA SER A 53 -24.39 8.46 0.41
C SER A 53 -23.74 7.86 1.66
N GLY A 54 -23.20 8.73 2.52
CA GLY A 54 -22.72 8.39 3.86
C GLY A 54 -21.48 9.19 4.27
N ASN A 55 -21.10 9.09 5.55
CA ASN A 55 -20.00 9.89 6.12
C ASN A 55 -18.67 9.63 5.39
N ASN A 56 -18.18 10.65 4.67
CA ASN A 56 -16.85 10.69 4.05
C ASN A 56 -16.54 9.55 3.05
N TRP A 57 -17.55 8.83 2.55
CA TRP A 57 -17.36 7.77 1.55
C TRP A 57 -16.76 8.31 0.25
N ASP A 58 -17.13 9.53 -0.13
CA ASP A 58 -16.62 10.28 -1.26
C ASP A 58 -15.11 10.50 -1.18
N ASN A 59 -14.62 10.97 -0.02
CA ASN A 59 -13.20 11.23 0.22
C ASN A 59 -12.40 9.93 0.32
N PHE A 60 -12.94 8.93 1.02
CA PHE A 60 -12.30 7.61 1.13
C PHE A 60 -12.15 6.95 -0.24
N ALA A 61 -13.24 6.83 -1.00
CA ALA A 61 -13.22 6.22 -2.32
C ALA A 61 -12.35 7.04 -3.28
N GLY A 62 -12.46 8.37 -3.26
CA GLY A 62 -11.65 9.27 -4.06
C GLY A 62 -10.15 9.08 -3.83
N PHE A 63 -9.72 8.94 -2.58
CA PHE A 63 -8.31 8.71 -2.25
C PHE A 63 -7.79 7.37 -2.79
N PHE A 64 -8.52 6.27 -2.57
CA PHE A 64 -8.09 4.96 -3.07
C PHE A 64 -8.10 4.88 -4.59
N VAL A 65 -9.13 5.44 -5.23
CA VAL A 65 -9.20 5.50 -6.69
C VAL A 65 -8.03 6.31 -7.24
N ALA A 66 -7.71 7.48 -6.65
CA ALA A 66 -6.54 8.27 -7.03
C ALA A 66 -5.24 7.46 -6.89
N LYS A 67 -5.02 6.87 -5.70
CA LYS A 67 -3.83 6.07 -5.38
C LYS A 67 -3.65 4.92 -6.37
N TYR A 68 -4.67 4.11 -6.58
CA TYR A 68 -4.56 2.96 -7.48
C TYR A 68 -4.45 3.36 -8.95
N SER A 69 -5.05 4.48 -9.36
CA SER A 69 -4.86 5.03 -10.72
C SER A 69 -3.41 5.45 -10.95
N ILE A 70 -2.78 6.12 -9.98
CA ILE A 70 -1.36 6.50 -10.08
C ILE A 70 -0.46 5.26 -10.09
N ILE A 71 -0.72 4.29 -9.20
CA ILE A 71 0.02 3.02 -9.18
C ILE A 71 -0.10 2.32 -10.53
N LEU A 72 -1.29 2.28 -11.12
CA LEU A 72 -1.53 1.69 -12.43
C LEU A 72 -0.70 2.38 -13.52
N ILE A 73 -0.68 3.71 -13.55
CA ILE A 73 0.12 4.50 -14.51
C ILE A 73 1.63 4.19 -14.32
N ILE A 74 2.12 4.23 -13.09
CA ILE A 74 3.53 3.93 -12.78
C ILE A 74 3.87 2.50 -13.21
N TYR A 75 2.98 1.54 -12.93
CA TYR A 75 3.18 0.15 -13.32
C TYR A 75 3.19 -0.03 -14.84
N LEU A 76 2.33 0.68 -15.58
CA LEU A 76 2.33 0.69 -17.05
C LEU A 76 3.63 1.28 -17.63
N VAL A 77 4.16 2.34 -17.02
CA VAL A 77 5.48 2.88 -17.40
C VAL A 77 6.57 1.85 -17.10
N PHE A 78 6.53 1.24 -15.92
CA PHE A 78 7.55 0.29 -15.48
C PHE A 78 7.53 -0.98 -16.33
N ILE A 79 6.38 -1.55 -16.67
CA ILE A 79 6.30 -2.75 -17.51
C ILE A 79 6.82 -2.49 -18.92
N LEU A 80 6.60 -1.28 -19.46
CA LEU A 80 7.14 -0.88 -20.76
C LEU A 80 8.67 -0.83 -20.73
N LEU A 81 9.24 -0.29 -19.64
CA LEU A 81 10.69 -0.17 -19.43
C LEU A 81 11.36 -1.51 -19.06
N SER A 82 10.64 -2.36 -18.33
CA SER A 82 11.17 -3.54 -17.65
C SER A 82 11.34 -4.77 -18.57
N LYS A 83 10.74 -4.76 -19.77
CA LYS A 83 10.92 -5.83 -20.78
C LYS A 83 12.40 -6.15 -21.08
N ARG A 84 13.32 -5.20 -20.85
CA ARG A 84 14.77 -5.37 -21.06
C ARG A 84 15.54 -5.87 -19.82
N PHE A 85 15.05 -5.68 -18.60
CA PHE A 85 15.79 -5.97 -17.35
C PHE A 85 15.39 -7.29 -16.68
N ILE A 86 14.15 -7.76 -16.89
CA ILE A 86 13.57 -8.94 -16.22
C ILE A 86 14.35 -10.24 -16.51
N LYS A 87 14.78 -10.46 -17.76
CA LYS A 87 15.49 -11.69 -18.14
C LYS A 87 16.85 -11.86 -17.45
N LYS A 88 17.44 -10.80 -16.91
CA LYS A 88 18.79 -10.83 -16.32
C LYS A 88 18.78 -11.15 -14.81
N VAL A 89 17.68 -10.87 -14.11
CA VAL A 89 17.56 -11.05 -12.65
C VAL A 89 17.04 -12.45 -12.27
N GLN A 90 16.38 -13.15 -13.20
CA GLN A 90 15.75 -14.45 -12.95
C GLN A 90 16.72 -15.60 -12.62
N LYS A 91 18.03 -15.43 -12.88
CA LYS A 91 19.07 -16.44 -12.56
C LYS A 91 19.69 -16.30 -11.16
N GLN A 92 19.21 -15.38 -10.33
CA GLN A 92 19.88 -15.07 -9.08
C GLN A 92 19.34 -15.87 -7.88
N GLY A 93 20.25 -16.31 -7.01
CA GLY A 93 20.05 -17.32 -5.96
C GLY A 93 19.17 -16.89 -4.76
N ILE A 94 19.16 -17.72 -3.72
CA ILE A 94 18.32 -17.60 -2.50
C ILE A 94 18.33 -16.20 -1.88
N PHE A 95 19.49 -15.52 -1.84
CA PHE A 95 19.61 -14.18 -1.27
C PHE A 95 18.68 -13.15 -1.93
N ILE A 96 18.47 -13.24 -3.25
CA ILE A 96 17.64 -12.26 -3.98
C ILE A 96 16.14 -12.57 -3.83
N ARG A 97 15.80 -13.83 -3.58
CA ARG A 97 14.43 -14.21 -3.19
C ARG A 97 14.11 -13.74 -1.77
N LEU A 98 15.07 -13.80 -0.84
CA LEU A 98 14.89 -13.30 0.52
C LEU A 98 14.69 -11.78 0.53
N THR A 99 15.52 -11.02 -0.19
CA THR A 99 15.36 -9.56 -0.28
C THR A 99 14.04 -9.17 -0.95
N GLY A 100 13.62 -9.91 -1.98
CA GLY A 100 12.30 -9.74 -2.61
C GLY A 100 11.14 -10.01 -1.64
N GLY A 101 11.25 -11.04 -0.80
CA GLY A 101 10.30 -11.33 0.27
C GLY A 101 10.20 -10.21 1.31
N VAL A 102 11.35 -9.72 1.81
CA VAL A 102 11.39 -8.62 2.79
C VAL A 102 10.76 -7.36 2.21
N LEU A 103 11.14 -6.96 1.00
CA LEU A 103 10.56 -5.78 0.35
C LEU A 103 9.04 -5.92 0.15
N SER A 104 8.55 -7.13 -0.11
CA SER A 104 7.12 -7.34 -0.30
C SER A 104 6.37 -7.25 1.01
N ALA A 105 6.91 -7.82 2.08
CA ALA A 105 6.35 -7.65 3.43
C ALA A 105 6.32 -6.17 3.83
N LEU A 106 7.37 -5.41 3.52
CA LEU A 106 7.40 -3.95 3.69
C LEU A 106 6.33 -3.26 2.84
N ASN A 107 6.19 -3.61 1.56
CA ASN A 107 5.16 -3.05 0.68
C ASN A 107 3.74 -3.26 1.22
N SER A 108 3.44 -4.49 1.67
CA SER A 108 2.16 -4.83 2.27
C SER A 108 1.93 -4.08 3.58
N SER A 109 2.97 -3.91 4.38
CA SER A 109 2.95 -3.13 5.62
C SER A 109 2.62 -1.66 5.35
N ILE A 110 3.27 -1.04 4.36
CA ILE A 110 2.97 0.34 3.91
C ILE A 110 1.51 0.45 3.44
N GLY A 111 1.03 -0.52 2.67
CA GLY A 111 -0.36 -0.60 2.22
C GLY A 111 -1.35 -0.64 3.39
N MET A 112 -1.11 -1.50 4.37
CA MET A 112 -1.92 -1.61 5.58
C MET A 112 -1.92 -0.33 6.40
N VAL A 113 -0.76 0.28 6.63
CA VAL A 113 -0.66 1.56 7.36
C VAL A 113 -1.38 2.67 6.60
N THR A 114 -1.26 2.73 5.28
CA THR A 114 -2.02 3.70 4.48
C THR A 114 -3.52 3.52 4.71
N VAL A 115 -4.03 2.29 4.66
CA VAL A 115 -5.45 2.00 4.89
C VAL A 115 -5.87 2.40 6.31
N PHE A 116 -5.07 2.04 7.31
CA PHE A 116 -5.29 2.42 8.71
C PHE A 116 -5.40 3.94 8.88
N LEU A 117 -4.45 4.70 8.35
CA LEU A 117 -4.42 6.16 8.44
C LEU A 117 -5.58 6.81 7.70
N VAL A 118 -5.93 6.33 6.50
CA VAL A 118 -7.05 6.85 5.71
C VAL A 118 -8.39 6.60 6.41
N ILE A 119 -8.58 5.45 7.07
CA ILE A 119 -9.80 5.17 7.86
C ILE A 119 -9.87 6.08 9.08
N LYS A 120 -8.73 6.37 9.72
CA LYS A 120 -8.67 7.29 10.85
C LYS A 120 -9.02 8.72 10.42
N ALA A 121 -8.56 9.15 9.24
CA ALA A 121 -8.87 10.46 8.66
C ALA A 121 -10.33 10.56 8.16
N TYR A 122 -10.83 9.51 7.52
CA TYR A 122 -12.18 9.44 6.94
C TYR A 122 -12.96 8.26 7.54
N PRO A 123 -13.57 8.43 8.72
CA PRO A 123 -14.31 7.36 9.38
C PRO A 123 -15.60 7.05 8.62
N ILE A 124 -15.57 5.97 7.85
CA ILE A 124 -16.67 5.55 6.98
C ILE A 124 -17.75 4.77 7.73
N SER A 125 -17.32 3.88 8.63
CA SER A 125 -18.22 3.05 9.44
C SER A 125 -17.63 2.79 10.81
N GLY A 126 -18.46 2.92 11.85
CA GLY A 126 -18.01 2.79 13.24
C GLY A 126 -17.52 1.39 13.61
N TRP A 127 -17.99 0.34 12.94
CA TRP A 127 -17.49 -1.03 13.17
C TRP A 127 -16.11 -1.23 12.55
N PHE A 128 -15.86 -0.70 11.35
CA PHE A 128 -14.58 -0.84 10.66
C PHE A 128 -13.50 0.00 11.33
N GLY A 129 -13.83 1.23 11.72
CA GLY A 129 -12.93 2.08 12.52
C GLY A 129 -12.49 1.37 13.80
N ARG A 130 -13.42 0.77 14.57
CA ARG A 130 -13.11 0.03 15.81
C ARG A 130 -12.30 -1.24 15.58
N ALA A 131 -12.57 -1.99 14.51
CA ALA A 131 -11.80 -3.18 14.16
C ALA A 131 -10.35 -2.85 13.83
N VAL A 132 -10.13 -1.68 13.23
CA VAL A 132 -8.83 -1.21 12.75
C VAL A 132 -8.04 -0.51 13.87
N SER A 133 -8.68 0.36 14.66
CA SER A 133 -8.07 1.06 15.80
C SER A 133 -7.86 0.19 17.04
N GLY A 134 -8.52 -0.97 17.12
CA GLY A 134 -8.27 -1.96 18.18
C GLY A 134 -7.06 -2.86 17.95
N SER A 135 -6.36 -2.73 16.80
CA SER A 135 -5.26 -3.62 16.43
C SER A 135 -3.91 -3.07 16.88
N SER A 136 -3.36 -3.65 17.95
CA SER A 136 -2.01 -3.31 18.46
C SER A 136 -0.90 -3.46 17.41
N VAL A 137 -1.12 -4.28 16.38
CA VAL A 137 -0.14 -4.49 15.30
C VAL A 137 -0.19 -3.34 14.30
N LEU A 138 -1.37 -2.80 14.00
CA LEU A 138 -1.50 -1.62 13.13
C LEU A 138 -0.96 -0.38 13.82
N ASP A 139 -1.18 -0.23 15.13
CA ASP A 139 -0.59 0.86 15.91
C ASP A 139 0.94 0.78 15.94
N TRP A 140 1.48 -0.42 16.18
CA TRP A 140 2.93 -0.65 16.13
C TRP A 140 3.50 -0.38 14.72
N LEU A 141 2.83 -0.85 13.67
CA LEU A 141 3.22 -0.61 12.29
C LEU A 141 3.18 0.89 11.95
N ALA A 142 2.12 1.60 12.33
CA ALA A 142 1.98 3.03 12.10
C ALA A 142 3.08 3.83 12.83
N THR A 143 3.43 3.42 14.06
CA THR A 143 4.51 4.03 14.84
C THR A 143 5.88 3.85 14.16
N ASN A 144 6.16 2.65 13.64
CA ASN A 144 7.44 2.35 12.95
C ASN A 144 7.48 2.87 11.51
N LEU A 145 6.32 3.07 10.88
CA LEU A 145 6.17 3.59 9.53
C LEU A 145 5.60 5.02 9.55
N SER A 146 6.02 5.84 10.53
CA SER A 146 5.57 7.23 10.69
C SER A 146 5.85 8.11 9.48
N PHE A 147 6.82 7.73 8.63
CA PHE A 147 7.04 8.39 7.34
C PHE A 147 5.82 8.28 6.40
N VAL A 148 5.01 7.23 6.50
CA VAL A 148 3.78 7.07 5.70
C VAL A 148 2.75 8.11 6.12
N GLU A 149 2.68 8.44 7.41
CA GLU A 149 1.85 9.53 7.94
C GLU A 149 2.33 10.87 7.40
N ALA A 150 3.64 11.14 7.41
CA ALA A 150 4.20 12.37 6.84
C ALA A 150 4.00 12.52 5.31
N MET A 151 3.73 11.43 4.61
CA MET A 151 3.47 11.43 3.16
C MET A 151 1.99 11.65 2.80
N LEU A 152 1.09 11.58 3.79
CA LEU A 152 -0.32 11.82 3.57
C LEU A 152 -0.62 13.30 3.82
N PRO A 153 -1.25 14.02 2.88
CA PRO A 153 -1.53 15.44 3.02
C PRO A 153 -2.86 15.67 3.72
N PHE A 154 -3.02 15.09 4.91
CA PHE A 154 -4.16 15.39 5.79
C PHE A 154 -3.72 16.34 6.91
#